data_AF-A0A7S7UAQ9-F1
#
_entry.id   AF-A0A7S7UAQ9-F1
#
_cell.length_a   1.000
_cell.length_b   1.000
_cell.length_c   1.000
_cell.angle_alpha   90.00
_cell.angle_beta   90.00
_cell.angle_gamma   90.00
#
_symmetry.space_group_name_H-M   'P 1'
#
loop_
_entity.id
_entity.type
_entity.pdbx_description
1 polymer ?
#
loop_
_entity_poly.entity_id
_entity_poly.type
_entity_poly.pdbx_seq_one_letter_code
_entity_poly.pdbx_strand_id
1 'polypeptide(L)'
;MKFHLIELPSQPDGYVNLSSSSDWEAWIRKCLPAGLAQVVQDRLVSNLKHILVALEMKAALIVPHAKRGNGKSLLFEPYFQMLNFEFCVGTFSICEGLGSALWLVENGRDGSASDRIETRQWRPSLVKKFDPEATLGLDADVGSAMSVRDKLHQDKLGARENIDWHAFTYEKAFVPAARAMRSLLQANANDVSEKTNLTVE
;
A
#
# COMPACT_ATOMS: atom_id res chain seq x y z
N MET A 1 17.10 -0.75 -37.42
CA MET A 1 16.13 0.26 -36.92
C MET A 1 16.01 0.07 -35.41
N LYS A 2 16.39 1.07 -34.61
CA LYS A 2 16.34 1.01 -33.13
C LYS A 2 15.25 1.96 -32.65
N PHE A 3 14.38 1.48 -31.76
CA PHE A 3 13.29 2.24 -31.17
C PHE A 3 13.74 2.68 -29.77
N HIS A 4 13.78 3.99 -29.52
CA HIS A 4 14.11 4.56 -28.21
C HIS A 4 12.94 5.45 -27.76
N LEU A 5 12.39 5.19 -26.57
CA LEU A 5 11.27 5.96 -26.01
C LEU A 5 11.69 7.36 -25.53
N ILE A 6 12.97 7.55 -25.18
CA ILE A 6 13.63 8.85 -24.90
C ILE A 6 15.13 8.73 -25.14
N GLU A 7 15.77 9.86 -25.44
CA GLU A 7 17.23 10.02 -25.49
C GLU A 7 17.69 10.49 -24.09
N LEU A 8 18.47 9.67 -23.39
CA LEU A 8 19.00 10.02 -22.07
C LEU A 8 20.30 10.81 -22.23
N PRO A 9 20.57 11.82 -21.37
CA PRO A 9 21.87 12.47 -21.33
C PRO A 9 22.98 11.45 -21.03
N SER A 10 24.20 11.75 -21.47
CA SER A 10 25.38 10.87 -21.32
C SER A 10 25.71 10.54 -19.85
N GLN A 11 25.28 11.37 -18.91
CA GLN A 11 25.19 11.08 -17.49
C GLN A 11 23.83 11.55 -16.96
N PRO A 12 22.87 10.65 -16.74
CA PRO A 12 21.62 11.02 -16.11
C PRO A 12 21.80 11.19 -14.59
N ASP A 13 21.22 12.25 -14.04
CA ASP A 13 21.03 12.36 -12.60
C ASP A 13 20.11 11.21 -12.13
N GLY A 14 20.53 10.49 -11.10
CA GLY A 14 19.73 9.43 -10.48
C GLY A 14 18.59 10.00 -9.63
N TYR A 15 17.66 9.14 -9.21
CA TYR A 15 16.65 9.53 -8.23
C TYR A 15 17.23 9.44 -6.81
N VAL A 16 16.78 10.33 -5.92
CA VAL A 16 17.13 10.32 -4.49
C VAL A 16 16.01 9.65 -3.71
N ASN A 17 16.32 8.57 -3.01
CA ASN A 17 15.42 7.94 -2.05
C ASN A 17 15.46 8.68 -0.72
N LEU A 18 14.28 8.95 -0.15
CA LEU A 18 14.18 9.52 1.21
C LEU A 18 14.35 8.47 2.31
N SER A 19 14.01 7.22 2.00
CA SER A 19 14.05 6.04 2.87
C SER A 19 14.40 4.80 2.05
N SER A 20 14.91 3.79 2.73
CA SER A 20 15.29 2.49 2.21
C SER A 20 14.42 1.39 2.81
N SER A 21 14.49 0.18 2.25
CA SER A 21 13.69 -0.94 2.78
C SER A 21 14.09 -1.33 4.21
N SER A 22 15.36 -1.16 4.60
CA SER A 22 15.81 -1.41 5.97
C SER A 22 15.19 -0.47 6.99
N ASP A 23 14.85 0.76 6.59
CA ASP A 23 14.28 1.77 7.50
C ASP A 23 12.87 1.39 7.98
N TRP A 24 12.20 0.47 7.27
CA TRP A 24 10.85 0.00 7.60
C TRP A 24 10.81 -1.23 8.52
N GLU A 25 11.94 -1.92 8.72
CA GLU A 25 11.95 -3.20 9.43
C GLU A 25 11.50 -3.07 10.89
N ALA A 26 11.96 -2.03 11.58
CA ALA A 26 11.61 -1.79 12.99
C ALA A 26 10.11 -1.58 13.17
N TRP A 27 9.51 -0.71 12.35
CA TRP A 27 8.08 -0.45 12.37
C TRP A 27 7.25 -1.70 12.08
N ILE A 28 7.62 -2.47 11.03
CA ILE A 28 6.89 -3.71 10.69
C ILE A 28 6.96 -4.70 11.85
N ARG A 29 8.15 -4.93 12.43
CA ARG A 29 8.32 -5.88 13.54
C ARG A 29 7.45 -5.51 14.75
N LYS A 30 7.34 -4.23 15.09
CA LYS A 30 6.44 -3.75 16.17
C LYS A 30 4.95 -3.86 15.82
N CYS A 31 4.62 -3.83 14.53
CA CYS A 31 3.27 -4.07 14.05
C CYS A 31 2.86 -5.55 14.08
N LEU A 32 3.80 -6.49 14.11
CA LEU A 32 3.49 -7.92 14.22
C LEU A 32 3.15 -8.33 15.67
N PRO A 33 2.19 -9.26 15.88
CA PRO A 33 1.94 -9.83 17.19
C PRO A 33 3.06 -10.79 17.62
N ALA A 34 3.28 -10.91 18.93
CA ALA A 34 4.06 -12.01 19.49
C ALA A 34 3.33 -13.34 19.23
N GLY A 35 4.08 -14.44 19.06
CA GLY A 35 3.52 -15.79 18.88
C GLY A 35 3.49 -16.30 17.42
N LEU A 36 3.88 -15.48 16.44
CA LEU A 36 4.15 -15.96 15.09
C LEU A 36 5.46 -16.77 15.05
N ALA A 37 5.50 -17.78 14.19
CA ALA A 37 6.75 -18.51 13.92
C ALA A 37 7.80 -17.54 13.34
N GLN A 38 9.05 -17.65 13.80
CA GLN A 38 10.13 -16.73 13.43
C GLN A 38 10.29 -16.61 11.90
N VAL A 39 10.23 -17.73 11.19
CA VAL A 39 10.33 -17.76 9.72
C VAL A 39 9.17 -17.01 9.03
N VAL A 40 7.98 -17.02 9.63
CA VAL A 40 6.80 -16.29 9.11
C VAL A 40 7.01 -14.79 9.32
N GLN A 41 7.48 -14.39 10.51
CA GLN A 41 7.79 -12.99 10.79
C GLN A 41 8.85 -12.45 9.82
N ASP A 42 9.94 -13.17 9.59
CA ASP A 42 11.03 -12.71 8.73
C ASP A 42 10.59 -12.61 7.26
N ARG A 43 9.75 -13.53 6.79
CA ARG A 43 9.15 -13.45 5.44
C ARG A 43 8.20 -12.25 5.32
N LEU A 44 7.36 -12.01 6.33
CA LEU A 44 6.46 -10.85 6.35
C LEU A 44 7.26 -9.55 6.34
N VAL A 45 8.25 -9.41 7.22
CA VAL A 45 9.12 -8.22 7.27
C VAL A 45 9.81 -8.00 5.92
N SER A 46 10.37 -9.06 5.34
CA SER A 46 11.05 -8.98 4.04
C SER A 46 10.12 -8.54 2.91
N ASN A 47 8.90 -9.07 2.84
CA ASN A 47 7.94 -8.72 1.80
C ASN A 47 7.36 -7.31 1.99
N LEU A 48 6.90 -7.00 3.21
CA LEU A 48 6.19 -5.75 3.49
C LEU A 48 7.10 -4.52 3.34
N LYS A 49 8.39 -4.62 3.68
CA LYS A 49 9.33 -3.49 3.51
C LYS A 49 9.50 -3.08 2.05
N HIS A 50 9.48 -4.04 1.11
CA HIS A 50 9.57 -3.72 -0.31
C HIS A 50 8.30 -3.04 -0.83
N ILE A 51 7.14 -3.46 -0.32
CA ILE A 51 5.86 -2.83 -0.66
C ILE A 51 5.81 -1.40 -0.13
N LEU A 52 6.23 -1.15 1.12
CA LEU A 52 6.25 0.20 1.72
C LEU A 52 7.10 1.18 0.92
N VAL A 53 8.33 0.81 0.54
CA VAL A 53 9.19 1.67 -0.29
C VAL A 53 8.57 1.91 -1.67
N ALA A 54 7.96 0.89 -2.28
CA ALA A 54 7.27 1.06 -3.54
C ALA A 54 6.05 1.99 -3.42
N LEU A 55 5.34 1.97 -2.28
CA LEU A 55 4.25 2.92 -2.00
C LEU A 55 4.78 4.34 -1.79
N GLU A 56 5.91 4.51 -1.10
CA GLU A 56 6.55 5.83 -0.93
C GLU A 56 6.90 6.48 -2.26
N MET A 57 7.51 5.72 -3.17
CA MET A 57 7.84 6.22 -4.50
C MET A 57 6.58 6.62 -5.28
N LYS A 58 5.50 5.86 -5.16
CA LYS A 58 4.23 6.20 -5.80
C LYS A 58 3.61 7.45 -5.18
N ALA A 59 3.58 7.58 -3.86
CA ALA A 59 3.08 8.78 -3.18
C ALA A 59 3.86 10.03 -3.62
N ALA A 60 5.19 9.93 -3.75
CA ALA A 60 6.05 11.01 -4.22
C ALA A 60 5.74 11.48 -5.65
N LEU A 61 5.14 10.63 -6.49
CA LEU A 61 4.71 10.99 -7.85
C LEU A 61 3.24 11.44 -7.88
N ILE A 62 2.37 10.73 -7.15
CA ILE A 62 0.92 10.96 -7.12
C ILE A 62 0.60 12.31 -6.48
N VAL A 63 1.15 12.61 -5.30
CA VAL A 63 0.76 13.78 -4.51
C VAL A 63 1.12 15.09 -5.21
N PRO A 64 2.36 15.30 -5.70
CA PRO A 64 2.70 16.51 -6.43
C PRO A 64 1.90 16.65 -7.73
N HIS A 65 1.62 15.53 -8.42
CA HIS A 65 0.75 15.56 -9.59
C HIS A 65 -0.65 16.03 -9.20
N ALA A 66 -1.30 15.41 -8.22
CA ALA A 66 -2.67 15.73 -7.83
C ALA A 66 -2.82 17.15 -7.27
N LYS A 67 -1.85 17.64 -6.50
CA LYS A 67 -1.90 18.93 -5.82
C LYS A 67 -1.41 20.13 -6.63
N ARG A 68 -1.09 19.93 -7.91
CA ARG A 68 -0.59 21.00 -8.80
C ARG A 68 -1.61 22.11 -9.09
N GLY A 69 -2.88 21.93 -8.74
CA GLY A 69 -3.98 22.82 -9.11
C GLY A 69 -4.09 22.96 -10.64
N ASN A 70 -4.14 24.20 -11.14
CA ASN A 70 -4.17 24.50 -12.57
C ASN A 70 -2.78 24.44 -13.25
N GLY A 71 -1.75 23.94 -12.55
CA GLY A 71 -0.40 23.77 -13.08
C GLY A 71 -0.31 22.72 -14.19
N LYS A 72 0.82 22.72 -14.92
CA LYS A 72 1.08 21.75 -15.99
C LYS A 72 1.06 20.32 -15.44
N SER A 73 0.47 19.40 -16.21
CA SER A 73 0.44 17.98 -15.85
C SER A 73 1.87 17.44 -15.73
N LEU A 74 2.19 16.84 -14.57
CA LEU A 74 3.49 16.21 -14.34
C LEU A 74 3.57 14.77 -14.85
N LEU A 75 2.40 14.12 -14.98
CA LEU A 75 2.28 12.72 -15.39
C LEU A 75 1.28 12.64 -16.53
N PHE A 76 1.48 11.66 -17.40
CA PHE A 76 0.47 11.26 -18.38
C PHE A 76 -0.72 10.61 -17.67
N GLU A 77 -1.95 10.93 -18.06
CA GLU A 77 -3.17 10.56 -17.33
C GLU A 77 -3.34 9.04 -17.11
N PRO A 78 -3.10 8.17 -18.11
CA PRO A 78 -3.18 6.72 -17.90
C PRO A 78 -2.15 6.21 -16.90
N TYR A 79 -0.95 6.81 -16.88
CA TYR A 79 0.08 6.45 -15.91
C TYR A 79 -0.31 6.90 -14.50
N PHE A 80 -0.89 8.08 -14.36
CA PHE A 80 -1.41 8.56 -13.07
C PHE A 80 -2.49 7.64 -12.50
N GLN A 81 -3.44 7.19 -13.33
CA GLN A 81 -4.46 6.21 -12.93
C GLN A 81 -3.83 4.89 -12.49
N MET A 82 -2.78 4.43 -13.18
CA MET A 82 -2.02 3.22 -12.79
C MET A 82 -1.28 3.37 -11.48
N LEU A 83 -0.67 4.52 -11.23
CA LEU A 83 -0.09 4.78 -9.92
C LEU A 83 -1.14 4.72 -8.81
N ASN A 84 -2.33 5.31 -9.00
CA ASN A 84 -3.42 5.25 -8.01
C ASN A 84 -3.91 3.82 -7.77
N PHE A 85 -4.11 3.04 -8.84
CA PHE A 85 -4.50 1.63 -8.76
C PHE A 85 -3.45 0.81 -8.01
N GLU A 86 -2.19 0.89 -8.42
CA GLU A 86 -1.11 0.12 -7.80
C GLU A 86 -0.86 0.54 -6.36
N PHE A 87 -1.10 1.81 -6.01
CA PHE A 87 -1.07 2.27 -4.62
C PHE A 87 -2.15 1.54 -3.80
N CYS A 88 -3.38 1.42 -4.31
CA CYS A 88 -4.44 0.64 -3.65
C CYS A 88 -4.07 -0.83 -3.47
N VAL A 89 -3.48 -1.46 -4.50
CA VAL A 89 -2.99 -2.84 -4.43
C VAL A 89 -1.94 -2.99 -3.33
N GLY A 90 -0.94 -2.11 -3.29
CA GLY A 90 0.11 -2.15 -2.27
C GLY A 90 -0.43 -1.91 -0.86
N THR A 91 -1.29 -0.91 -0.66
CA THR A 91 -1.96 -0.65 0.63
C THR A 91 -2.76 -1.85 1.09
N PHE A 92 -3.54 -2.47 0.20
CA PHE A 92 -4.28 -3.69 0.52
C PHE A 92 -3.33 -4.80 0.98
N SER A 93 -2.23 -5.04 0.26
CA SER A 93 -1.25 -6.07 0.63
C SER A 93 -0.59 -5.83 1.99
N ILE A 94 -0.32 -4.56 2.36
CA ILE A 94 0.14 -4.22 3.71
C ILE A 94 -0.92 -4.56 4.76
N CYS A 95 -2.16 -4.13 4.53
CA CYS A 95 -3.28 -4.39 5.44
C CYS A 95 -3.54 -5.89 5.61
N GLU A 96 -3.53 -6.66 4.52
CA GLU A 96 -3.71 -8.10 4.53
C GLU A 96 -2.58 -8.81 5.26
N GLY A 97 -1.32 -8.45 5.02
CA GLY A 97 -0.18 -9.07 5.69
C GLY A 97 -0.21 -8.87 7.20
N LEU A 98 -0.45 -7.63 7.66
CA LEU A 98 -0.54 -7.31 9.08
C LEU A 98 -1.80 -7.89 9.74
N GLY A 99 -2.94 -7.78 9.07
CA GLY A 99 -4.22 -8.33 9.56
C GLY A 99 -4.18 -9.85 9.69
N SER A 100 -3.60 -10.53 8.68
CA SER A 100 -3.50 -12.00 8.68
C SER A 100 -2.61 -12.50 9.80
N ALA A 101 -1.49 -11.82 10.05
CA ALA A 101 -0.62 -12.07 11.19
C ALA A 101 -1.37 -11.96 12.53
N LEU A 102 -2.17 -10.91 12.71
CA LEU A 102 -3.00 -10.72 13.91
C LEU A 102 -4.04 -11.82 14.05
N TRP A 103 -4.77 -12.10 12.97
CA TRP A 103 -5.81 -13.11 12.96
C TRP A 103 -5.28 -14.51 13.31
N LEU A 104 -4.10 -14.89 12.79
CA LEU A 104 -3.48 -16.17 13.11
C LEU A 104 -3.26 -16.32 14.62
N VAL A 105 -2.61 -15.34 15.24
CA VAL A 105 -2.31 -15.38 16.68
C VAL A 105 -3.59 -15.36 17.52
N GLU A 106 -4.58 -14.55 17.15
CA GLU A 106 -5.89 -14.53 17.80
C GLU A 106 -6.63 -15.88 17.72
N ASN A 107 -6.31 -16.72 16.73
CA ASN A 107 -6.90 -18.04 16.54
C ASN A 107 -5.96 -19.19 16.97
N GLY A 108 -4.92 -18.89 17.77
CA GLY A 108 -4.01 -19.89 18.32
C GLY A 108 -3.09 -20.52 17.27
N ARG A 109 -2.80 -19.81 16.18
CA ARG A 109 -1.94 -20.25 15.09
C ARG A 109 -0.72 -19.34 14.95
N ASP A 110 0.40 -19.93 14.54
CA ASP A 110 1.67 -19.22 14.37
C ASP A 110 2.03 -18.95 12.89
N GLY A 111 1.17 -19.40 11.95
CA GLY A 111 1.32 -19.27 10.51
C GLY A 111 2.22 -20.31 9.84
N SER A 112 2.86 -21.21 10.60
CA SER A 112 3.80 -22.20 10.06
C SER A 112 3.14 -23.19 9.09
N ALA A 113 1.85 -23.48 9.27
CA ALA A 113 1.06 -24.37 8.43
C ALA A 113 0.69 -23.78 7.05
N SER A 114 1.01 -22.50 6.79
CA SER A 114 0.61 -21.80 5.55
C SER A 114 -0.89 -21.84 5.28
N ASP A 115 -1.68 -21.64 6.34
CA ASP A 115 -3.14 -21.61 6.26
C ASP A 115 -3.63 -20.56 5.27
N ARG A 116 -4.64 -20.91 4.48
CA ARG A 116 -5.38 -19.94 3.69
C ARG A 116 -6.29 -19.13 4.60
N ILE A 117 -6.16 -17.81 4.56
CA ILE A 117 -6.97 -16.86 5.31
C ILE A 117 -7.84 -16.11 4.29
N GLU A 118 -9.15 -16.18 4.46
CA GLU A 118 -10.08 -15.47 3.58
C GLU A 118 -10.03 -13.96 3.84
N THR A 119 -10.17 -13.15 2.80
CA THR A 119 -10.00 -11.68 2.88
C THR A 119 -10.86 -11.01 3.96
N ARG A 120 -12.02 -11.58 4.29
CA ARG A 120 -12.91 -11.03 5.32
C ARG A 120 -12.50 -11.38 6.75
N GLN A 121 -11.68 -12.41 6.94
CA GLN A 121 -11.32 -12.92 8.27
C GLN A 121 -10.33 -12.01 8.99
N TRP A 122 -9.35 -11.47 8.27
CA TRP A 122 -8.26 -10.71 8.87
C TRP A 122 -8.59 -9.25 9.18
N ARG A 123 -9.58 -8.66 8.48
CA ARG A 123 -9.93 -7.23 8.60
C ARG A 123 -10.33 -6.83 10.01
N PRO A 124 -11.20 -7.56 10.73
CA PRO A 124 -11.54 -7.22 12.12
C PRO A 124 -10.32 -7.16 13.04
N SER A 125 -9.39 -8.12 12.90
CA SER A 125 -8.14 -8.16 13.69
C SER A 125 -7.24 -6.94 13.42
N LEU A 126 -7.17 -6.50 12.16
CA LEU A 126 -6.45 -5.28 11.79
C LEU A 126 -7.09 -4.05 12.45
N VAL A 127 -8.39 -3.85 12.27
CA VAL A 127 -9.11 -2.68 12.81
C VAL A 127 -9.01 -2.62 14.32
N LYS A 128 -9.21 -3.75 15.00
CA LYS A 128 -9.06 -3.84 16.46
C LYS A 128 -7.68 -3.39 16.96
N LYS A 129 -6.61 -3.59 16.19
CA LYS A 129 -5.26 -3.15 16.57
C LYS A 129 -5.00 -1.68 16.23
N PHE A 130 -5.38 -1.23 15.05
CA PHE A 130 -4.93 0.04 14.47
C PHE A 130 -5.97 1.16 14.51
N ASP A 131 -7.24 0.84 14.75
CA ASP A 131 -8.35 1.80 14.90
C ASP A 131 -9.41 1.25 15.89
N PRO A 132 -9.02 0.96 17.15
CA PRO A 132 -9.91 0.28 18.12
C PRO A 132 -11.17 1.08 18.45
N GLU A 133 -11.09 2.42 18.39
CA GLU A 133 -12.20 3.34 18.67
C GLU A 133 -12.98 3.73 17.41
N ALA A 134 -12.62 3.19 16.24
CA ALA A 134 -13.23 3.49 14.94
C ALA A 134 -13.27 5.00 14.58
N THR A 135 -12.28 5.77 15.04
CA THR A 135 -12.20 7.23 14.82
C THR A 135 -11.46 7.59 13.54
N LEU A 136 -10.63 6.67 13.02
CA LEU A 136 -9.82 6.89 11.83
C LEU A 136 -10.51 6.40 10.55
N GLY A 137 -11.58 5.61 10.67
CA GLY A 137 -12.32 5.07 9.52
C GLY A 137 -11.55 3.99 8.76
N LEU A 138 -10.60 3.31 9.42
CA LEU A 138 -9.67 2.38 8.78
C LEU A 138 -10.39 1.27 7.99
N ASP A 139 -11.47 0.71 8.54
CA ASP A 139 -12.21 -0.37 7.86
C ASP A 139 -12.80 0.07 6.52
N ALA A 140 -13.38 1.29 6.48
CA ALA A 140 -13.98 1.83 5.27
C ALA A 140 -12.91 2.15 4.20
N ASP A 141 -11.76 2.66 4.63
CA ASP A 141 -10.64 2.98 3.74
C ASP A 141 -9.98 1.72 3.17
N VAL A 142 -9.79 0.67 3.99
CA VAL A 142 -9.34 -0.65 3.52
C VAL A 142 -10.35 -1.26 2.54
N GLY A 143 -11.64 -1.14 2.83
CA GLY A 143 -12.71 -1.58 1.93
C GLY A 143 -12.67 -0.87 0.58
N SER A 144 -12.36 0.43 0.57
CA SER A 144 -12.24 1.24 -0.65
C SER A 144 -11.02 0.81 -1.48
N ALA A 145 -9.85 0.63 -0.86
CA ALA A 145 -8.65 0.14 -1.53
C ALA A 145 -8.85 -1.26 -2.13
N MET A 146 -9.51 -2.17 -1.39
CA MET A 146 -9.88 -3.50 -1.86
C MET A 146 -10.82 -3.43 -3.08
N SER A 147 -11.84 -2.57 -3.03
CA SER A 147 -12.77 -2.38 -4.15
C SER A 147 -12.06 -1.87 -5.41
N VAL A 148 -11.01 -1.06 -5.29
CA VAL A 148 -10.20 -0.61 -6.43
C VAL A 148 -9.32 -1.73 -6.98
N ARG A 149 -8.62 -2.46 -6.09
CA ARG A 149 -7.80 -3.64 -6.45
C ARG A 149 -8.60 -4.64 -7.30
N ASP A 150 -9.85 -4.89 -6.93
CA ASP A 150 -10.70 -5.92 -7.54
C ASP A 150 -11.25 -5.56 -8.93
N LYS A 151 -11.07 -4.31 -9.38
CA LYS A 151 -11.56 -3.86 -10.69
C LYS A 151 -10.69 -4.34 -11.85
N LEU A 152 -9.40 -4.59 -11.64
CA LEU A 152 -8.48 -5.00 -12.71
C LEU A 152 -8.35 -6.53 -12.76
N HIS A 153 -9.34 -7.16 -13.37
CA HIS A 153 -9.37 -8.59 -13.62
C HIS A 153 -9.29 -8.90 -15.12
N GLN A 154 -8.34 -9.76 -15.52
CA GLN A 154 -8.09 -10.13 -16.93
C GLN A 154 -8.81 -11.42 -17.35
N ASP A 155 -9.32 -12.17 -16.38
CA ASP A 155 -10.03 -13.44 -16.50
C ASP A 155 -11.53 -13.27 -16.76
N LYS A 156 -12.09 -12.08 -16.55
CA LYS A 156 -13.52 -11.77 -16.79
C LYS A 156 -13.71 -10.87 -18.01
N LEU A 157 -13.40 -11.42 -19.19
CA LEU A 157 -13.42 -10.68 -20.47
C LEU A 157 -14.75 -9.98 -20.78
N GLY A 158 -15.89 -10.57 -20.42
CA GLY A 158 -17.22 -9.96 -20.59
C GLY A 158 -17.56 -8.89 -19.55
N ALA A 159 -16.82 -8.80 -18.45
CA ALA A 159 -16.94 -7.72 -17.46
C ALA A 159 -16.03 -6.53 -17.77
N ARG A 160 -15.31 -6.54 -18.90
CA ARG A 160 -14.39 -5.46 -19.30
C ARG A 160 -15.09 -4.14 -19.63
N GLU A 161 -16.37 -4.15 -19.96
CA GLU A 161 -17.19 -2.92 -20.02
C GLU A 161 -17.19 -2.14 -18.69
N ASN A 162 -16.83 -2.80 -17.57
CA ASN A 162 -16.82 -2.21 -16.24
C ASN A 162 -15.43 -1.75 -15.74
N ILE A 163 -14.35 -1.90 -16.53
CA ILE A 163 -13.06 -1.27 -16.17
C ILE A 163 -13.14 0.21 -16.50
N ASP A 164 -13.79 0.94 -15.61
CA ASP A 164 -13.81 2.40 -15.63
C ASP A 164 -12.47 2.91 -15.09
N TRP A 165 -11.52 3.19 -15.99
CA TRP A 165 -10.23 3.77 -15.62
C TRP A 165 -10.38 5.14 -14.96
N HIS A 166 -11.48 5.86 -15.23
CA HIS A 166 -11.82 7.10 -14.53
C HIS A 166 -12.36 6.86 -13.11
N ALA A 167 -12.57 5.61 -12.70
CA ALA A 167 -12.84 5.27 -11.30
C ALA A 167 -11.55 5.18 -10.44
N PHE A 168 -10.36 5.25 -11.05
CA PHE A 168 -9.06 5.24 -10.37
C PHE A 168 -8.53 6.67 -10.10
N THR A 169 -9.41 7.58 -9.69
CA THR A 169 -9.02 8.98 -9.42
C THR A 169 -8.25 9.10 -8.11
N TYR A 170 -7.58 10.25 -7.95
CA TYR A 170 -6.92 10.62 -6.71
C TYR A 170 -7.87 10.53 -5.51
N GLU A 171 -9.05 11.12 -5.61
CA GLU A 171 -10.01 11.26 -4.50
C GLU A 171 -10.68 9.94 -4.14
N LYS A 172 -10.96 9.08 -5.13
CA LYS A 172 -11.70 7.83 -4.92
C LYS A 172 -10.82 6.63 -4.68
N ALA A 173 -9.58 6.64 -5.18
CA ALA A 173 -8.64 5.53 -5.04
C ALA A 173 -7.49 5.87 -4.08
N PHE A 174 -6.69 6.90 -4.41
CA PHE A 174 -5.50 7.21 -3.62
C PHE A 174 -5.82 7.71 -2.21
N VAL A 175 -6.70 8.70 -2.05
CA VAL A 175 -6.98 9.34 -0.75
C VAL A 175 -7.42 8.32 0.31
N PRO A 176 -8.41 7.41 0.06
CA PRO A 176 -8.76 6.36 1.02
C PRO A 176 -7.58 5.43 1.33
N ALA A 177 -6.84 4.98 0.32
CA ALA A 177 -5.69 4.10 0.53
C ALA A 177 -4.58 4.79 1.35
N ALA A 178 -4.31 6.07 1.10
CA ALA A 178 -3.35 6.86 1.86
C ALA A 178 -3.82 7.12 3.30
N ARG A 179 -5.13 7.29 3.55
CA ARG A 179 -5.68 7.35 4.91
C ARG A 179 -5.53 6.02 5.64
N ALA A 180 -5.86 4.89 5.00
CA ALA A 180 -5.63 3.56 5.60
C ALA A 180 -4.17 3.38 6.01
N MET A 181 -3.22 3.73 5.13
CA MET A 181 -1.79 3.68 5.48
C MET A 181 -1.45 4.57 6.67
N ARG A 182 -1.95 5.81 6.72
CA ARG A 182 -1.70 6.71 7.85
C ARG A 182 -2.28 6.17 9.15
N SER A 183 -3.46 5.56 9.14
CA SER A 183 -4.02 4.90 10.33
C SER A 183 -3.11 3.79 10.84
N LEU A 184 -2.49 3.01 9.95
CA LEU A 184 -1.49 2.03 10.37
C LEU A 184 -0.23 2.68 10.95
N LEU A 185 0.28 3.72 10.28
CA LEU A 185 1.52 4.41 10.67
C LEU A 185 1.42 5.16 12.00
N GLN A 186 0.21 5.53 12.44
CA GLN A 186 0.00 6.09 13.78
C GLN A 186 0.37 5.09 14.88
N ALA A 187 0.18 3.79 14.66
CA ALA A 187 0.67 2.78 15.57
C ALA A 187 2.20 2.69 15.44
N ASN A 188 2.89 2.85 16.57
CA ASN A 188 4.35 2.91 16.62
C ASN A 188 4.94 4.05 15.76
N ALA A 189 4.32 5.23 15.76
CA ALA A 189 4.74 6.38 14.97
C ALA A 189 6.23 6.76 15.16
N ASN A 190 6.79 6.51 16.34
CA ASN A 190 8.20 6.76 16.65
C ASN A 190 9.18 5.87 15.86
N ASP A 191 8.69 4.80 15.22
CA ASP A 191 9.49 3.86 14.43
C ASP A 191 9.28 4.04 12.93
N VAL A 192 8.39 4.95 12.53
CA VAL A 192 8.21 5.35 11.13
C VAL A 192 9.38 6.24 10.74
N SER A 193 9.92 6.04 9.53
CA SER A 193 11.00 6.89 9.01
C SER A 193 10.59 8.36 8.97
N GLU A 194 11.39 9.25 9.56
CA GLU A 194 11.13 10.70 9.61
C GLU A 194 11.01 11.35 8.24
N LYS A 195 11.53 10.71 7.18
CA LYS A 195 11.57 11.24 5.81
C LYS A 195 10.59 10.56 4.86
N THR A 196 9.58 9.86 5.37
CA THR A 196 8.65 9.10 4.50
C THR A 196 7.69 9.98 3.68
N ASN A 197 7.39 9.54 2.46
CA ASN A 197 6.32 10.14 1.63
C ASN A 197 4.92 9.63 1.98
N LEU A 198 4.78 8.62 2.86
CA LEU A 198 3.48 8.02 3.20
C LEU A 198 2.66 8.84 4.20
N THR A 199 3.25 9.86 4.81
CA THR A 199 2.58 10.79 5.72
C THR A 199 2.16 12.10 5.03
N VAL A 200 2.52 12.27 3.75
CA VAL A 200 2.33 13.51 3.01
C VAL A 200 0.92 13.58 2.42
N GLU A 201 -0.01 14.21 3.15
CA GLU A 201 -1.30 14.70 2.61
C GLU A 201 -1.72 16.00 3.32
#